data_AF-A0A965F5M5-F1
#
_entry.id   AF-A0A965F5M5-F1
#
_cell.length_a   1.000
_cell.length_b   1.000
_cell.length_c   1.000
_cell.angle_alpha   90.00
_cell.angle_beta   90.00
_cell.angle_gamma   90.00
#
_symmetry.space_group_name_H-M   'P 1'
#
loop_
_entity.id
_entity.type
_entity.pdbx_description
1 polymer ?
#
loop_
_entity_poly.entity_id
_entity_poly.type
_entity_poly.pdbx_seq_one_letter_code
_entity_poly.pdbx_strand_id
1 'polypeptide(L)'
;MISRRLLGGLAMAGLARPAGATPGLSVFEMAEPSGEPGVALRVFVYRPAAWRPADQAIIVLHGQGRDADRYIAQWAPQAEATGLMVIAPEFSQRKY
;
A
#
# COMPACT_ATOMS: atom_id res chain seq x y z
N MET A 1 25.14 7.45 55.82
CA MET A 1 24.27 6.69 54.91
C MET A 1 22.99 7.49 54.70
N ILE A 2 22.70 7.92 53.47
CA ILE A 2 21.37 8.07 52.82
C ILE A 2 21.62 8.82 51.51
N SER A 3 21.51 8.07 50.41
CA SER A 3 21.55 8.54 49.03
C SER A 3 20.12 8.62 48.52
N ARG A 4 19.72 9.75 47.94
CA ARG A 4 18.51 9.87 47.12
C ARG A 4 18.85 10.68 45.88
N ARG A 5 19.33 9.98 44.85
CA ARG A 5 19.35 10.50 43.48
C ARG A 5 17.96 10.32 42.90
N LEU A 6 17.25 11.42 42.67
CA LEU A 6 16.04 11.44 41.85
C LEU A 6 16.48 11.56 40.39
N LEU A 7 16.40 10.46 39.63
CA LEU A 7 16.44 10.50 38.17
C LEU A 7 15.03 10.88 37.68
N GLY A 8 14.87 12.10 37.18
CA GLY A 8 13.71 12.49 36.38
C GLY A 8 13.84 11.90 34.99
N GLY A 9 13.02 10.90 34.66
CA GLY A 9 12.89 10.37 33.31
C GLY A 9 11.95 11.24 32.48
N LEU A 10 12.49 11.90 31.46
CA LEU A 10 11.70 12.56 30.42
C LEU A 10 11.13 11.47 29.49
N ALA A 11 9.84 11.18 29.61
CA ALA A 11 9.14 10.31 28.68
C ALA A 11 8.92 11.06 27.36
N MET A 12 9.76 10.79 26.36
CA MET A 12 9.48 11.17 24.98
C MET A 12 8.34 10.27 24.47
N ALA A 13 7.10 10.74 24.59
CA ALA A 13 5.96 10.14 23.91
C ALA A 13 6.09 10.41 22.41
N GLY A 14 6.86 9.57 21.71
CA GLY A 14 6.85 9.53 20.25
C GLY A 14 5.47 9.07 19.80
N LEU A 15 4.67 9.99 19.24
CA LEU A 15 3.46 9.61 18.51
C LEU A 15 3.90 8.71 17.36
N ALA A 16 3.61 7.42 17.47
CA ALA A 16 3.79 6.48 16.38
C ALA A 16 2.94 6.98 15.19
N ARG A 17 3.59 7.55 14.17
CA ARG A 17 2.93 7.85 12.91
C ARG A 17 2.52 6.49 12.33
N PRO A 18 1.22 6.24 12.07
CA PRO A 18 0.84 5.00 11.40
C PRO A 18 1.62 4.95 10.10
N ALA A 19 2.33 3.84 9.88
CA ALA A 19 3.07 3.57 8.66
C ALA A 19 2.05 3.34 7.53
N GLY A 20 1.39 4.41 7.09
CA GLY A 20 0.62 4.38 5.86
C GLY A 20 1.57 4.08 4.71
N ALA A 21 1.12 3.30 3.72
CA ALA A 21 1.90 2.95 2.54
C ALA A 21 2.69 4.15 2.02
N THR A 22 3.99 3.98 1.77
CA THR A 22 4.84 5.05 1.24
C THR A 22 4.20 5.62 -0.03
N PRO A 23 4.16 6.95 -0.22
CA PRO A 23 3.76 7.54 -1.49
C PRO A 23 4.49 6.92 -2.68
N GLY A 24 3.79 6.87 -3.81
CA GLY A 24 4.27 6.25 -5.05
C GLY A 24 3.80 4.81 -5.22
N LEU A 25 4.54 4.07 -6.04
CA LEU A 25 4.25 2.68 -6.38
C LEU A 25 4.69 1.75 -5.25
N SER A 26 3.79 0.84 -4.87
CA SER A 26 4.07 -0.28 -3.98
C SER A 26 3.42 -1.54 -4.54
N VAL A 27 3.97 -2.69 -4.16
CA VAL A 27 3.45 -4.00 -4.52
C VAL A 27 3.39 -4.85 -3.27
N PHE A 28 2.27 -5.53 -3.05
CA PHE A 28 2.14 -6.50 -1.98
C PHE A 28 1.50 -7.79 -2.48
N GLU A 29 1.77 -8.88 -1.75
CA GLU A 29 1.19 -10.19 -1.99
C GLU A 29 0.06 -10.42 -0.98
N MET A 30 -1.09 -10.88 -1.47
CA MET A 30 -2.28 -11.15 -0.65
C MET A 30 -2.64 -12.62 -0.76
N ALA A 31 -2.88 -13.27 0.39
CA ALA A 31 -3.44 -14.61 0.39
C ALA A 31 -4.86 -14.56 -0.20
N GLU A 32 -5.11 -15.35 -1.24
CA GLU A 32 -6.39 -15.39 -1.95
C GLU A 32 -6.86 -16.85 -2.05
N PRO A 33 -7.98 -17.22 -1.40
CA PRO A 33 -8.44 -18.61 -1.35
C PRO A 33 -8.96 -19.15 -2.68
N SER A 34 -9.40 -18.28 -3.60
CA SER A 34 -9.87 -18.72 -4.93
C SER A 34 -8.72 -18.93 -5.92
N GLY A 35 -8.97 -19.63 -7.04
CA GLY A 35 -7.94 -19.99 -8.03
C GLY A 35 -6.98 -21.08 -7.53
N GLU A 36 -5.71 -21.02 -7.94
CA GLU A 36 -4.69 -21.99 -7.53
C GLU A 36 -4.34 -21.84 -6.03
N PRO A 37 -4.53 -22.88 -5.20
CA PRO A 37 -4.19 -22.83 -3.78
C PRO A 37 -2.70 -22.56 -3.53
N GLY A 38 -2.39 -21.75 -2.52
CA GLY A 38 -1.00 -21.44 -2.15
C GLY A 38 -0.27 -20.45 -3.09
N VAL A 39 -0.88 -20.04 -4.19
CA VAL A 39 -0.39 -18.94 -5.02
C VAL A 39 -1.03 -17.63 -4.52
N ALA A 40 -0.21 -16.65 -4.14
CA ALA A 40 -0.69 -15.35 -3.69
C ALA A 40 -1.17 -14.49 -4.88
N LEU A 41 -2.08 -13.55 -4.58
CA LEU A 41 -2.48 -12.50 -5.50
C LEU A 41 -1.53 -11.31 -5.34
N ARG A 42 -0.82 -10.96 -6.40
CA ARG A 42 0.00 -9.75 -6.44
C ARG A 42 -0.88 -8.53 -6.67
N VAL A 43 -0.72 -7.49 -5.84
CA VAL A 43 -1.51 -6.26 -5.91
C VAL A 43 -0.57 -5.07 -6.04
N PHE A 44 -0.71 -4.33 -7.14
CA PHE A 44 -0.02 -3.08 -7.35
C PHE A 44 -0.86 -1.93 -6.79
N VAL A 45 -0.22 -1.00 -6.09
CA VAL A 45 -0.88 0.20 -5.56
C VAL A 45 -0.04 1.43 -5.88
N TYR A 46 -0.66 2.42 -6.49
CA TYR A 46 -0.11 3.77 -6.56
C TYR A 46 -0.84 4.65 -5.56
N ARG A 47 -0.11 5.12 -4.54
CA ARG A 47 -0.60 6.07 -3.56
C ARG A 47 -0.07 7.47 -3.89
N PRO A 48 -0.94 8.43 -4.25
CA PRO A 48 -0.50 9.82 -4.44
C PRO A 48 0.10 10.42 -3.18
N ALA A 49 1.07 11.33 -3.33
CA ALA A 49 1.73 11.95 -2.16
C ALA A 49 0.74 12.70 -1.25
N ALA A 50 -0.29 13.32 -1.85
CA ALA A 50 -1.32 14.06 -1.13
C ALA A 50 -2.47 13.21 -0.58
N TRP A 51 -2.54 11.90 -0.91
CA TRP A 51 -3.69 11.05 -0.59
C TRP A 51 -3.84 10.78 0.92
N ARG A 52 -5.07 10.90 1.39
CA ARG A 52 -5.53 10.70 2.78
C ARG A 52 -6.55 9.57 2.86
N PRO A 53 -6.72 8.93 4.03
CA PRO A 53 -7.66 7.82 4.19
C PRO A 53 -9.12 8.07 3.80
N ALA A 54 -9.57 9.32 3.77
CA ALA A 54 -10.93 9.69 3.37
C ALA A 54 -11.06 9.99 1.86
N ASP A 55 -9.94 10.03 1.13
CA ASP A 55 -9.92 10.32 -0.30
C ASP A 55 -10.28 9.06 -1.10
N GLN A 56 -10.62 9.25 -2.37
CA GLN A 56 -11.10 8.18 -3.23
C GLN A 56 -9.99 7.21 -3.64
N ALA A 57 -10.39 5.97 -3.93
CA ALA A 57 -9.56 4.96 -4.56
C ALA A 57 -10.34 4.28 -5.69
N ILE A 58 -9.64 3.84 -6.72
CA ILE A 58 -10.20 3.01 -7.80
C ILE A 58 -9.45 1.69 -7.90
N ILE A 59 -10.18 0.66 -8.32
CA ILE A 59 -9.62 -0.63 -8.71
C ILE A 59 -9.61 -0.68 -10.23
N VAL A 60 -8.43 -0.94 -10.80
CA VAL A 60 -8.20 -1.06 -12.24
C VAL A 60 -7.94 -2.52 -12.56
N LEU A 61 -8.77 -3.08 -13.45
CA LEU A 61 -8.68 -4.46 -13.90
C LEU A 61 -8.00 -4.51 -15.27
N HIS A 62 -6.94 -5.29 -15.39
CA HIS A 62 -6.28 -5.55 -16.66
C HIS A 62 -7.17 -6.37 -17.60
N GLY A 63 -6.84 -6.38 -18.89
CA GLY A 63 -7.49 -7.22 -19.89
C GLY A 63 -6.99 -8.66 -19.91
N GLN A 64 -7.09 -9.30 -21.09
CA GLN A 64 -6.63 -10.67 -21.32
C GLN A 64 -5.13 -10.85 -21.03
N GLY A 65 -4.31 -9.81 -21.23
CA GLY A 65 -2.85 -9.86 -21.08
C GLY A 65 -2.35 -10.08 -19.65
N ARG A 66 -3.21 -9.95 -18.63
CA ARG A 66 -2.85 -10.10 -17.21
C ARG A 66 -1.68 -9.20 -16.76
N ASP A 67 -1.58 -8.03 -17.39
CA ASP A 67 -0.47 -7.09 -17.33
C ASP A 67 -0.75 -5.92 -16.37
N ALA A 68 -1.02 -6.24 -15.10
CA ALA A 68 -1.39 -5.24 -14.07
C ALA A 68 -0.31 -4.17 -13.85
N ASP A 69 0.96 -4.53 -14.00
CA ASP A 69 2.12 -3.64 -13.93
C ASP A 69 2.08 -2.55 -15.02
N ARG A 70 1.69 -2.90 -16.24
CA ARG A 70 1.52 -1.95 -17.33
C ARG A 70 0.34 -1.02 -17.06
N TYR A 71 -0.74 -1.53 -16.48
CA TYR A 71 -1.90 -0.71 -16.13
C TYR A 71 -1.58 0.28 -15.01
N ILE A 72 -0.94 -0.14 -13.92
CA ILE A 72 -0.60 0.78 -12.82
C ILE A 72 0.38 1.87 -13.27
N ALA A 73 1.34 1.53 -14.15
CA ALA A 73 2.27 2.50 -14.72
C ALA A 73 1.56 3.57 -15.57
N GLN A 74 0.52 3.19 -16.33
CA GLN A 74 -0.28 4.12 -17.13
C GLN A 74 -1.15 5.05 -16.28
N TRP A 75 -1.62 4.59 -15.13
CA TRP A 75 -2.49 5.38 -14.23
C TRP A 75 -1.72 6.25 -13.23
N ALA A 76 -0.46 5.90 -12.92
CA ALA A 76 0.35 6.60 -11.93
C ALA A 76 0.43 8.13 -12.12
N PRO A 77 0.65 8.68 -13.34
CA PRO A 77 0.67 10.13 -13.53
C PRO A 77 -0.65 10.82 -13.17
N GLN A 78 -1.78 10.23 -13.57
CA GLN A 78 -3.12 10.77 -13.31
C GLN A 78 -3.50 10.60 -11.84
N ALA A 79 -3.13 9.47 -11.24
CA ALA A 79 -3.28 9.23 -9.81
C ALA A 79 -2.61 10.35 -9.00
N GLU A 80 -1.35 10.66 -9.31
CA GLU A 80 -0.62 11.75 -8.64
C GLU A 80 -1.27 13.10 -8.88
N ALA A 81 -1.62 13.42 -10.12
CA ALA A 81 -2.20 14.71 -10.48
C ALA A 81 -3.58 14.96 -9.87
N THR A 82 -4.37 13.91 -9.62
CA THR A 82 -5.75 14.02 -9.13
C THR A 82 -5.90 13.71 -7.64
N GLY A 83 -4.86 13.18 -7.00
CA GLY A 83 -4.96 12.67 -5.63
C GLY A 83 -5.81 11.40 -5.53
N LEU A 84 -6.01 10.66 -6.62
CA LEU A 84 -6.76 9.41 -6.65
C LEU A 84 -5.84 8.21 -6.40
N MET A 85 -6.11 7.40 -5.37
CA MET A 85 -5.38 6.13 -5.19
C MET A 85 -5.79 5.11 -6.26
N VAL A 86 -4.83 4.40 -6.82
CA VAL A 86 -5.09 3.37 -7.83
C VAL A 86 -4.57 2.03 -7.35
N ILE A 87 -5.41 1.01 -7.45
CA ILE A 87 -5.12 -0.37 -7.05
C ILE A 87 -5.31 -1.25 -8.28
N ALA A 88 -4.30 -2.01 -8.66
CA ALA A 88 -4.35 -2.93 -9.79
C ALA A 88 -3.94 -4.35 -9.31
N PRO A 89 -4.92 -5.19 -8.93
CA PRO A 89 -4.66 -6.61 -8.67
C PRO A 89 -4.30 -7.34 -9.96
N GLU A 90 -3.34 -8.26 -9.88
CA GLU A 90 -2.92 -9.11 -10.99
C GLU A 90 -3.55 -10.49 -10.91
N PHE A 91 -4.63 -10.70 -11.66
CA PHE A 91 -5.24 -12.00 -11.87
C PHE A 91 -4.44 -12.79 -12.90
N SER A 92 -3.20 -13.15 -12.53
CA SER A 92 -2.26 -13.86 -13.41
C SER A 92 -2.80 -15.22 -13.87
N GLN A 93 -2.36 -15.67 -15.05
CA GLN A 93 -2.72 -17.00 -15.60
C GLN A 93 -2.30 -18.16 -14.69
N ARG A 94 -1.27 -17.95 -13.86
CA ARG A 94 -0.84 -18.96 -12.88
C ARG A 94 -1.85 -19.11 -11.75
N LYS A 95 -2.54 -18.03 -11.40
CA LYS A 95 -3.51 -18.00 -10.31
C LYS A 95 -4.92 -18.37 -10.79
N TYR A 96 -5.32 -17.95 -12.00
CA TYR A 96 -6.64 -18.14 -12.60
C TYR A 96 -6.55 -18.51 -14.08
#